data_AF-A0A5M8PWG4-F1
#
_entry.id   AF-A0A5M8PWG4-F1
#
_cell.length_a   1.000
_cell.length_b   1.000
_cell.length_c   1.000
_cell.angle_alpha   90.00
_cell.angle_beta   90.00
_cell.angle_gamma   90.00
#
_symmetry.space_group_name_H-M   'P 1'
#
loop_
_entity.id
_entity.type
_entity.pdbx_description
1 polymer ?
#
loop_
_entity_poly.entity_id
_entity_poly.type
_entity_poly.pdbx_seq_one_letter_code
_entity_poly.pdbx_strand_id
1 'polypeptide(L)'
;MRLFGLPIIVALSQLATFTPAIPVDLPSLVARSQLRDDAQTSVAETIFYRHSEVPESLEARANMPVVWRAPGSQTYVVVTPVYAIAGNAIVNMINAVALQVHAHISNIGDGPISGGNFGWNGDNGLILNAWSANNHQTTYGVLGAAIKALASYFEAHEYGRATFLIYDGENQVGEGIIG
;
A
#
# COMPACT_ATOMS: atom_id res chain seq x y z
N MET A 1 22.28 60.28 -23.64
CA MET A 1 21.53 59.02 -23.45
C MET A 1 22.28 57.91 -24.14
N ARG A 2 22.96 57.02 -23.39
CA ARG A 2 23.80 55.94 -23.95
C ARG A 2 23.02 54.62 -23.86
N LEU A 3 22.83 53.97 -25.01
CA LEU A 3 22.22 52.65 -25.18
C LEU A 3 23.29 51.57 -24.90
N PHE A 4 23.29 51.02 -23.69
CA PHE A 4 24.05 49.82 -23.33
C PHE A 4 23.05 48.74 -22.90
N GLY A 5 22.64 47.87 -23.83
CA GLY A 5 21.68 46.80 -23.50
C GLY A 5 21.57 45.65 -24.49
N LEU A 6 22.26 45.69 -25.63
CA LEU A 6 22.10 44.69 -26.70
C LEU A 6 23.09 43.51 -26.72
N PRO A 7 24.28 43.49 -26.07
CA PRO A 7 25.20 42.36 -26.26
C PRO A 7 24.91 41.15 -25.35
N ILE A 8 24.10 41.27 -24.29
CA ILE A 8 23.90 40.19 -23.30
C ILE A 8 22.94 39.10 -23.81
N ILE A 9 21.96 39.43 -24.64
CA ILE A 9 20.96 38.46 -25.11
C ILE A 9 21.57 37.45 -26.11
N VAL A 10 22.61 37.84 -26.84
CA VAL A 10 23.27 36.95 -27.83
C VAL A 10 24.16 35.89 -27.16
N ALA A 11 24.68 36.14 -25.96
CA ALA A 11 25.56 35.20 -25.28
C ALA A 11 24.81 34.01 -24.63
N LEU A 12 23.53 34.19 -24.26
CA LEU A 12 22.73 33.16 -23.59
C LEU A 12 22.15 32.09 -24.53
N SER A 13 22.10 32.34 -25.85
CA SER A 13 21.58 31.35 -26.82
C SER A 13 22.57 30.24 -27.19
N GLN A 14 23.84 30.34 -26.78
CA GLN A 14 24.89 29.36 -27.13
C GLN A 14 25.01 28.19 -26.13
N LEU A 15 24.18 28.14 -25.08
CA LEU A 15 24.20 27.09 -24.06
C LEU A 15 23.08 26.04 -24.21
N ALA A 16 22.24 26.13 -25.25
CA ALA A 16 21.27 25.09 -25.56
C ALA A 16 21.98 23.91 -26.26
N THR A 17 22.56 23.02 -25.47
CA THR A 17 23.05 21.72 -25.95
C THR A 17 21.83 20.86 -26.28
N PHE A 18 21.57 20.68 -27.57
CA PHE A 18 20.64 19.68 -28.05
C PHE A 18 21.23 18.29 -27.76
N THR A 19 20.80 17.66 -26.68
CA THR A 19 21.00 16.24 -26.45
C THR A 19 19.89 15.48 -27.16
N PRO A 20 20.15 14.81 -28.31
CA PRO A 20 19.19 13.88 -28.85
C PRO A 20 19.03 12.74 -27.84
N ALA A 21 17.83 12.60 -27.28
CA ALA A 21 17.43 11.40 -26.56
C ALA A 21 17.34 10.28 -27.61
N ILE A 22 18.40 9.49 -27.73
CA ILE A 22 18.37 8.28 -28.54
C ILE A 22 17.48 7.29 -27.78
N PRO A 23 16.36 6.81 -28.35
CA PRO A 23 15.66 5.68 -27.78
C PRO A 23 16.62 4.50 -27.81
N VAL A 24 17.11 4.11 -26.63
CA VAL A 24 17.78 2.83 -26.47
C VAL A 24 16.71 1.79 -26.71
N ASP A 25 16.91 0.93 -27.72
CA ASP A 25 16.17 -0.32 -27.87
C ASP A 25 16.48 -1.18 -26.65
N LEU A 26 15.76 -0.92 -25.57
CA LEU A 26 15.77 -1.76 -24.39
C LEU A 26 15.12 -3.08 -24.81
N PRO A 27 15.71 -4.24 -24.47
CA PRO A 27 15.01 -5.50 -24.61
C PRO A 27 13.66 -5.35 -23.91
N SER A 28 12.57 -5.72 -24.59
CA SER A 28 11.22 -5.60 -24.04
C SER A 28 11.24 -6.16 -22.62
N LEU A 29 10.87 -5.34 -21.65
CA LEU A 29 10.61 -5.76 -20.28
C LEU A 29 9.52 -6.84 -20.37
N VAL A 30 9.95 -8.09 -20.51
CA VAL A 30 9.07 -9.24 -20.33
C VAL A 30 8.60 -9.12 -18.89
N ALA A 31 7.32 -8.78 -18.72
CA ALA A 31 6.68 -8.76 -17.43
C ALA A 31 6.94 -10.12 -16.78
N ARG A 32 7.71 -10.15 -15.70
CA ARG A 32 7.80 -11.33 -14.85
C ARG A 32 6.51 -11.42 -14.04
N SER A 33 5.42 -11.82 -14.69
CA SER A 33 4.22 -12.22 -13.98
C SER A 33 4.42 -13.64 -13.45
N GLN A 34 5.15 -13.77 -12.34
CA GLN A 34 4.79 -14.80 -11.36
C GLN A 34 3.64 -14.24 -10.53
N LEU A 35 2.49 -14.07 -11.19
CA LEU A 35 1.23 -13.85 -10.51
C LEU A 35 0.85 -15.19 -9.90
N ARG A 36 1.02 -15.30 -8.58
CA ARG A 36 0.52 -16.43 -7.81
C ARG A 36 -0.88 -16.03 -7.35
N ASP A 37 -1.90 -16.59 -7.98
CA ASP A 37 -3.32 -16.34 -7.70
C ASP A 37 -3.81 -17.00 -6.40
N ASP A 38 -2.90 -17.32 -5.47
CA ASP A 38 -3.23 -17.96 -4.22
C ASP A 38 -3.46 -16.88 -3.15
N ALA A 39 -4.64 -16.26 -3.15
CA ALA A 39 -5.12 -15.38 -2.08
C ALA A 39 -5.29 -16.11 -0.72
N GLN A 40 -4.94 -17.40 -0.65
CA GLN A 40 -4.73 -18.15 0.58
C GLN A 40 -3.39 -18.90 0.51
N THR A 41 -2.28 -18.24 0.85
CA THR A 41 -1.16 -19.02 1.41
C THR A 41 -1.39 -19.10 2.92
N SER A 42 -2.35 -19.92 3.30
CA SER A 42 -2.54 -20.38 4.67
C SER A 42 -1.25 -21.06 5.13
N VAL A 43 -0.66 -20.50 6.18
CA VAL A 43 -0.02 -21.18 7.32
C VAL A 43 0.87 -22.39 6.99
N ALA A 44 2.16 -22.26 7.31
CA ALA A 44 3.13 -23.34 7.38
C ALA A 44 2.53 -24.64 7.92
N GLU A 45 2.68 -25.72 7.15
CA GLU A 45 2.31 -27.08 7.56
C GLU A 45 3.14 -27.50 8.78
N THR A 46 2.63 -27.23 9.98
CA THR A 46 3.12 -27.85 11.20
C THR A 46 2.53 -29.26 11.25
N ILE A 47 3.38 -30.26 11.06
CA ILE A 47 3.06 -31.69 11.19
C ILE A 47 2.47 -31.92 12.60
N PHE A 48 1.17 -32.16 12.69
CA PHE A 48 0.51 -32.52 13.95
C PHE A 48 0.86 -33.96 14.33
N TYR A 49 1.70 -34.12 15.35
CA TYR A 49 1.79 -35.38 16.09
C TYR A 49 0.52 -35.55 16.93
N ARG A 50 -0.35 -36.45 16.48
CA ARG A 50 -1.52 -36.91 17.24
C ARG A 50 -1.00 -37.67 18.47
N HIS A 51 -1.39 -37.21 19.67
CA HIS A 51 -1.26 -37.77 21.03
C HIS A 51 -0.35 -36.98 21.97
N SER A 52 -0.93 -35.97 22.63
CA SER A 52 -0.69 -35.71 24.05
C SER A 52 -1.88 -34.94 24.62
N GLU A 53 -2.73 -35.63 25.38
CA GLU A 53 -3.81 -35.01 26.15
C GLU A 53 -3.20 -34.35 27.39
N VAL A 54 -2.77 -33.09 27.24
CA VAL A 54 -2.49 -32.18 28.36
C VAL A 54 -3.53 -31.07 28.24
N PRO A 55 -4.19 -30.62 29.32
CA PRO A 55 -5.11 -29.50 29.23
C PRO A 55 -4.29 -28.26 28.86
N GLU A 56 -4.36 -27.87 27.59
CA GLU A 56 -3.89 -26.58 27.12
C GLU A 56 -4.65 -25.52 27.92
N SER A 57 -3.94 -24.88 28.85
CA SER A 57 -4.31 -23.56 29.32
C SER A 57 -4.59 -22.72 28.07
N LEU A 58 -5.85 -22.33 27.88
CA LEU A 58 -6.29 -21.44 26.81
C LEU A 58 -5.63 -20.07 27.03
N GLU A 59 -4.37 -19.93 26.64
CA GLU A 59 -3.80 -18.60 26.47
C GLU A 59 -4.61 -17.92 25.36
N ALA A 60 -5.21 -16.77 25.69
CA ALA A 60 -5.85 -15.93 24.70
C ALA A 60 -4.82 -15.72 23.59
N ARG A 61 -5.16 -16.12 22.35
CA ARG A 61 -4.26 -15.96 21.20
C ARG A 61 -3.75 -14.53 21.24
N ALA A 62 -2.46 -14.37 21.51
CA ALA A 62 -1.80 -13.10 21.32
C ALA A 62 -2.17 -12.61 19.92
N ASN A 63 -2.45 -11.30 19.78
CA ASN A 63 -2.76 -10.67 18.50
C ASN A 63 -1.57 -10.83 17.54
N MET A 64 -1.46 -12.01 16.93
CA MET A 64 -0.33 -12.37 16.09
C MET A 64 -0.48 -11.67 14.75
N PRO A 65 0.59 -11.04 14.23
CA PRO A 65 0.56 -10.45 12.91
C PRO A 65 0.24 -11.50 11.83
N VAL A 66 -0.68 -11.16 10.93
CA VAL A 66 -1.11 -12.03 9.82
C VAL A 66 -0.74 -11.38 8.49
N VAL A 67 -0.08 -12.14 7.62
CA VAL A 67 0.26 -11.69 6.25
C VAL A 67 -0.96 -11.92 5.34
N TRP A 68 -1.41 -10.88 4.63
CA TRP A 68 -2.54 -10.95 3.71
C TRP A 68 -2.24 -10.27 2.37
N ARG A 69 -2.45 -10.98 1.25
CA ARG A 69 -2.04 -10.52 -0.09
C ARG A 69 -3.17 -9.78 -0.81
N ALA A 70 -2.82 -8.74 -1.58
CA ALA A 70 -3.76 -8.07 -2.46
C ALA A 70 -3.95 -8.89 -3.75
N PRO A 71 -5.19 -9.21 -4.17
CA PRO A 71 -5.42 -9.97 -5.40
C PRO A 71 -4.98 -9.19 -6.63
N GLY A 72 -4.16 -9.81 -7.50
CA GLY A 72 -3.65 -9.20 -8.73
C GLY A 72 -2.41 -8.31 -8.55
N SER A 73 -1.75 -8.33 -7.38
CA SER A 73 -0.62 -7.45 -7.07
C SER A 73 0.49 -8.17 -6.30
N GLN A 74 1.71 -7.60 -6.31
CA GLN A 74 2.79 -7.97 -5.39
C GLN A 74 2.64 -7.34 -4.01
N THR A 75 1.71 -6.38 -3.87
CA THR A 75 1.42 -5.72 -2.61
C THR A 75 0.76 -6.68 -1.63
N TYR A 76 1.21 -6.66 -0.38
CA TYR A 76 0.58 -7.36 0.73
C TYR A 76 0.64 -6.53 2.01
N VAL A 77 -0.23 -6.85 2.96
CA VAL A 77 -0.25 -6.23 4.28
C VAL A 77 0.12 -7.24 5.35
N VAL A 78 0.76 -6.75 6.43
CA VAL A 78 0.94 -7.51 7.66
C VAL A 78 0.03 -6.88 8.70
N VAL A 79 -1.11 -7.53 8.99
CA VAL A 79 -2.17 -7.01 9.84
C VAL A 79 -1.97 -7.49 11.27
N THR A 80 -1.93 -6.57 12.23
CA THR A 80 -1.93 -6.88 13.65
C THR A 80 -3.27 -6.43 14.25
N PRO A 81 -4.21 -7.35 14.51
CA PRO A 81 -5.49 -6.99 15.11
C PRO A 81 -5.30 -6.44 16.53
N VAL A 82 -6.18 -5.56 16.98
CA VAL A 82 -6.13 -4.98 18.33
C VAL A 82 -7.36 -5.39 19.13
N TYR A 83 -8.56 -5.00 18.67
CA TYR A 83 -9.85 -5.38 19.26
C TYR A 83 -10.97 -5.26 18.22
N ALA A 84 -12.07 -6.01 18.42
CA ALA A 84 -13.21 -6.01 17.52
C ALA A 84 -14.02 -4.70 17.58
N ILE A 85 -14.59 -4.30 16.43
CA ILE A 85 -15.44 -3.12 16.24
C ILE A 85 -16.63 -3.54 15.36
N ALA A 86 -17.74 -2.78 15.43
CA ALA A 86 -18.88 -2.96 14.55
C ALA A 86 -18.46 -2.97 13.06
N GLY A 87 -18.65 -4.13 12.41
CA GLY A 87 -18.10 -4.37 11.07
C GLY A 87 -18.68 -3.47 9.98
N ASN A 88 -19.95 -3.09 10.07
CA ASN A 88 -20.58 -2.17 9.12
C ASN A 88 -19.83 -0.83 9.00
N ALA A 89 -19.32 -0.31 10.11
CA ALA A 89 -18.61 0.96 10.12
C ALA A 89 -17.22 0.85 9.46
N ILE A 90 -16.50 -0.26 9.70
CA ILE A 90 -15.22 -0.56 9.03
C ILE A 90 -15.43 -0.79 7.53
N VAL A 91 -16.45 -1.56 7.13
CA VAL A 91 -16.79 -1.81 5.72
C VAL A 91 -17.08 -0.51 4.98
N ASN A 92 -17.91 0.36 5.57
CA ASN A 92 -18.25 1.65 4.96
C ASN A 92 -16.99 2.51 4.77
N MET A 93 -16.11 2.57 5.77
CA MET A 93 -14.86 3.31 5.69
C MET A 93 -13.92 2.74 4.61
N ILE A 94 -13.74 1.42 4.54
CA ILE A 94 -12.92 0.76 3.51
C ILE A 94 -13.47 1.06 2.12
N ASN A 95 -14.78 0.96 1.91
CA ASN A 95 -15.41 1.25 0.63
C ASN A 95 -15.23 2.71 0.22
N ALA A 96 -15.40 3.65 1.14
CA ALA A 96 -15.21 5.07 0.88
C ALA A 96 -13.76 5.40 0.52
N VAL A 97 -12.79 4.82 1.23
CA VAL A 97 -11.37 4.98 0.93
C VAL A 97 -11.02 4.35 -0.42
N ALA A 98 -11.51 3.15 -0.72
CA ALA A 98 -11.28 2.48 -1.99
C ALA A 98 -11.81 3.32 -3.18
N LEU A 99 -13.02 3.89 -3.04
CA LEU A 99 -13.59 4.81 -4.01
C LEU A 99 -12.74 6.07 -4.19
N GLN A 100 -12.27 6.67 -3.08
CA GLN A 100 -11.43 7.86 -3.12
C GLN A 100 -10.09 7.60 -3.83
N VAL A 101 -9.43 6.49 -3.50
CA VAL A 101 -8.16 6.10 -4.14
C VAL A 101 -8.37 5.82 -5.63
N HIS A 102 -9.43 5.08 -5.97
CA HIS A 102 -9.76 4.82 -7.38
C HIS A 102 -10.06 6.10 -8.16
N ALA A 103 -10.81 7.03 -7.57
CA ALA A 103 -11.10 8.33 -8.16
C ALA A 103 -9.82 9.17 -8.35
N HIS A 104 -8.89 9.14 -7.39
CA HIS A 104 -7.60 9.81 -7.55
C HIS A 104 -6.82 9.25 -8.74
N ILE A 105 -6.64 7.93 -8.80
CA ILE A 105 -5.91 7.26 -9.87
C ILE A 105 -6.55 7.53 -11.23
N SER A 106 -7.89 7.52 -11.31
CA SER A 106 -8.61 7.72 -12.57
C SER A 106 -8.50 9.16 -13.09
N ASN A 107 -8.47 10.15 -12.19
CA ASN A 107 -8.49 11.57 -12.57
C ASN A 107 -7.08 12.17 -12.71
N ILE A 108 -6.12 11.71 -11.91
CA ILE A 108 -4.78 12.31 -11.80
C ILE A 108 -3.70 11.32 -12.25
N GLY A 109 -3.96 10.02 -12.13
CA GLY A 109 -2.99 8.95 -12.35
C GLY A 109 -2.49 8.34 -11.04
N ASP A 110 -1.76 7.23 -11.15
CA ASP A 110 -1.02 6.72 -10.01
C ASP A 110 0.20 7.60 -9.74
N GLY A 111 0.53 7.75 -8.46
CA GLY A 111 1.62 8.57 -8.02
C GLY A 111 1.76 8.54 -6.50
N PRO A 112 2.79 9.22 -5.98
CA PRO A 112 3.02 9.29 -4.55
C PRO A 112 1.86 9.91 -3.77
N ILE A 113 1.62 9.40 -2.57
CA ILE A 113 0.77 10.10 -1.61
C ILE A 113 1.46 11.43 -1.24
N SER A 114 0.78 12.54 -1.49
CA SER A 114 1.30 13.88 -1.20
C SER A 114 1.61 14.02 0.29
N GLY A 115 2.82 14.47 0.61
CA GLY A 115 3.29 14.57 2.00
C GLY A 115 3.57 13.23 2.68
N GLY A 116 3.47 12.10 1.97
CA GLY A 116 3.75 10.76 2.50
C GLY A 116 2.76 10.26 3.55
N ASN A 117 1.60 10.90 3.68
CA ASN A 117 0.57 10.53 4.65
C ASN A 117 -0.83 10.67 4.02
N PHE A 118 -1.63 9.63 4.17
CA PHE A 118 -3.03 9.55 3.80
C PHE A 118 -3.86 9.40 5.07
N GLY A 119 -4.89 10.24 5.21
CA GLY A 119 -5.81 10.17 6.33
C GLY A 119 -7.25 10.24 5.88
N TRP A 120 -8.09 9.43 6.50
CA TRP A 120 -9.53 9.39 6.28
C TRP A 120 -10.26 9.33 7.61
N ASN A 121 -11.23 10.23 7.79
CA ASN A 121 -12.12 10.23 8.94
C ASN A 121 -13.43 9.55 8.52
N GLY A 122 -13.69 8.38 9.10
CA GLY A 122 -14.94 7.66 8.95
C GLY A 122 -15.99 8.09 9.97
N ASP A 123 -17.12 7.39 9.95
CA ASP A 123 -18.20 7.61 10.90
C ASP A 123 -17.80 7.19 12.32
N ASN A 124 -18.47 7.75 13.33
CA ASN A 124 -18.31 7.38 14.74
C ASN A 124 -16.88 7.49 15.30
N GLY A 125 -16.06 8.38 14.72
CA GLY A 125 -14.68 8.59 15.15
C GLY A 125 -13.70 7.53 14.65
N LEU A 126 -14.12 6.66 13.72
CA LEU A 126 -13.20 5.75 13.05
C LEU A 126 -12.24 6.53 12.16
N ILE A 127 -11.01 6.05 12.11
CA ILE A 127 -9.96 6.63 11.29
C ILE A 127 -9.31 5.54 10.46
N LEU A 128 -8.87 5.91 9.26
CA LEU A 128 -7.88 5.16 8.51
C LEU A 128 -6.74 6.11 8.20
N ASN A 129 -5.56 5.79 8.72
CA ASN A 129 -4.33 6.51 8.40
C ASN A 129 -3.32 5.55 7.80
N ALA A 130 -2.61 6.01 6.78
CA ALA A 130 -1.50 5.28 6.19
C ALA A 130 -0.38 6.25 5.82
N TRP A 131 0.87 5.91 6.14
CA TRP A 131 2.03 6.75 5.87
C TRP A 131 3.19 5.94 5.29
N SER A 132 4.08 6.65 4.59
CA SER A 132 5.33 6.13 4.07
C SER A 132 6.26 5.64 5.19
N ALA A 133 6.96 4.52 4.99
CA ALA A 133 7.87 3.92 5.96
C ALA A 133 9.27 3.73 5.39
N ASN A 134 10.30 3.71 6.23
CA ASN A 134 11.69 3.37 5.87
C ASN A 134 12.27 4.15 4.67
N ASN A 135 11.93 5.44 4.52
CA ASN A 135 12.26 6.27 3.35
C ASN A 135 11.71 5.77 2.01
N HIS A 136 10.80 4.80 2.04
CA HIS A 136 10.08 4.32 0.87
C HIS A 136 8.79 5.11 0.72
N GLN A 137 8.40 5.35 -0.53
CA GLN A 137 7.25 6.16 -0.86
C GLN A 137 6.06 5.28 -1.17
N THR A 138 4.95 5.47 -0.45
CA THR A 138 3.67 4.83 -0.78
C THR A 138 2.99 5.60 -1.92
N THR A 139 2.57 4.89 -2.97
CA THR A 139 1.73 5.44 -4.05
C THR A 139 0.24 5.17 -3.81
N TYR A 140 -0.63 5.86 -4.54
CA TYR A 140 -2.07 5.60 -4.50
C TYR A 140 -2.41 4.18 -4.97
N GLY A 141 -1.69 3.64 -5.96
CA GLY A 141 -1.85 2.26 -6.44
C GLY A 141 -1.52 1.23 -5.35
N VAL A 142 -0.39 1.42 -4.66
CA VAL A 142 0.02 0.58 -3.52
C VAL A 142 -1.01 0.69 -2.38
N LEU A 143 -1.45 1.92 -2.04
CA LEU A 143 -2.49 2.11 -1.03
C LEU A 143 -3.79 1.40 -1.43
N GLY A 144 -4.24 1.52 -2.68
CA GLY A 144 -5.43 0.84 -3.18
C GLY A 144 -5.34 -0.69 -3.06
N ALA A 145 -4.18 -1.26 -3.39
CA ALA A 145 -3.93 -2.69 -3.22
C ALA A 145 -3.93 -3.10 -1.73
N ALA A 146 -3.32 -2.31 -0.85
CA ALA A 146 -3.34 -2.54 0.59
C ALA A 146 -4.76 -2.49 1.17
N ILE A 147 -5.59 -1.54 0.74
CA ILE A 147 -7.00 -1.43 1.14
C ILE A 147 -7.80 -2.64 0.68
N LYS A 148 -7.55 -3.13 -0.54
CA LYS A 148 -8.18 -4.35 -1.05
C LYS A 148 -7.77 -5.59 -0.24
N ALA A 149 -6.50 -5.69 0.16
CA ALA A 149 -6.03 -6.75 1.05
C ALA A 149 -6.68 -6.67 2.43
N LEU A 150 -6.77 -5.48 3.02
CA LEU A 150 -7.46 -5.27 4.30
C LEU A 150 -8.96 -5.63 4.23
N ALA A 151 -9.64 -5.25 3.15
CA ALA A 151 -11.05 -5.61 2.94
C ALA A 151 -11.22 -7.14 2.96
N SER A 152 -10.43 -7.85 2.17
CA SER A 152 -10.48 -9.32 2.10
C SER A 152 -10.07 -9.99 3.42
N TYR A 153 -9.12 -9.40 4.16
CA TYR A 153 -8.76 -9.88 5.49
C TYR A 153 -9.96 -9.82 6.44
N PHE A 154 -10.66 -8.68 6.49
CA PHE A 154 -11.83 -8.50 7.35
C PHE A 154 -13.08 -9.24 6.87
N GLU A 155 -13.17 -9.62 5.60
CA GLU A 155 -14.20 -10.56 5.14
C GLU A 155 -13.97 -11.98 5.69
N ALA A 156 -12.70 -12.38 5.83
CA ALA A 156 -12.31 -13.70 6.34
C ALA A 156 -12.18 -13.77 7.87
N HIS A 157 -12.13 -12.63 8.56
CA HIS A 157 -11.88 -12.52 9.99
C HIS A 157 -12.88 -11.56 10.66
N GLU A 158 -12.73 -11.34 11.96
CA GLU A 158 -13.53 -10.34 12.67
C GLU A 158 -13.12 -8.92 12.28
N TYR A 159 -14.12 -8.08 12.04
CA TYR A 159 -13.92 -6.65 11.85
C TYR A 159 -13.45 -6.00 13.15
N GLY A 160 -12.45 -5.12 13.04
CA GLY A 160 -11.89 -4.50 14.22
C GLY A 160 -10.84 -3.45 13.94
N ARG A 161 -10.35 -2.88 15.02
CA ARG A 161 -9.16 -2.04 14.99
C ARG A 161 -7.95 -2.90 14.69
N ALA A 162 -7.11 -2.43 13.78
CA ALA A 162 -5.85 -3.08 13.45
C ALA A 162 -4.77 -2.03 13.14
N THR A 163 -3.52 -2.39 13.41
CA THR A 163 -2.39 -1.76 12.74
C THR A 163 -1.97 -2.64 11.57
N PHE A 164 -1.36 -2.06 10.56
CA PHE A 164 -0.87 -2.82 9.42
C PHE A 164 0.41 -2.24 8.84
N LEU A 165 1.27 -3.13 8.34
CA LEU A 165 2.41 -2.76 7.51
C LEU A 165 2.05 -3.00 6.05
N ILE A 166 2.53 -2.18 5.14
CA ILE A 166 2.32 -2.30 3.69
C ILE A 166 3.64 -2.66 3.03
N TYR A 167 3.66 -3.78 2.32
CA TYR A 167 4.79 -4.23 1.53
C TYR A 167 4.42 -4.22 0.05
N ASP A 168 5.36 -3.80 -0.79
CA ASP A 168 5.30 -3.97 -2.23
C ASP A 168 6.48 -4.82 -2.69
N GLY A 169 6.20 -6.09 -3.02
CA GLY A 169 7.24 -7.10 -3.17
C GLY A 169 7.98 -7.31 -1.84
N GLU A 170 9.31 -7.22 -1.86
CA GLU A 170 10.14 -7.45 -0.66
C GLU A 170 10.31 -6.20 0.22
N ASN A 171 9.78 -5.05 -0.22
CA ASN A 171 10.04 -3.77 0.41
C ASN A 171 8.86 -3.32 1.25
N GLN A 172 9.10 -2.98 2.52
CA GLN A 172 8.11 -2.25 3.31
C GLN A 172 8.07 -0.81 2.80
N VAL A 173 6.90 -0.40 2.30
CA VAL A 173 6.69 0.93 1.70
C VAL A 173 5.85 1.84 2.58
N GLY A 174 5.01 1.26 3.44
CA GLY A 174 4.17 2.04 4.35
C GLY A 174 3.71 1.29 5.58
N GLU A 175 2.98 2.01 6.41
CA GLU A 175 2.35 1.56 7.66
C GLU A 175 1.01 2.25 7.80
N GLY A 176 0.13 1.71 8.64
CA GLY A 176 -1.15 2.33 8.90
C GLY A 176 -1.90 1.77 10.08
N ILE A 177 -3.02 2.43 10.36
CA ILE A 177 -3.98 2.08 11.40
C ILE A 177 -5.37 2.21 10.81
N ILE A 178 -6.22 1.26 11.13
CA ILE A 178 -7.65 1.29 10.81
C ILE A 178 -8.45 1.02 12.08
N GLY A 179 -9.51 1.80 12.29
CA GLY A 179 -10.50 1.63 13.37
C GLY A 179 -10.19 2.36 14.67
#